data_AF-A0A966SIA5-F1
#
_entry.id   AF-A0A966SIA5-F1
#
_cell.length_a   1.000
_cell.length_b   1.000
_cell.length_c   1.000
_cell.angle_alpha   90.00
_cell.angle_beta   90.00
_cell.angle_gamma   90.00
#
_symmetry.space_group_name_H-M   'P 1'
#
loop_
_entity.id
_entity.type
_entity.pdbx_description
1 polymer ?
#
loop_
_entity_poly.entity_id
_entity_poly.type
_entity_poly.pdbx_seq_one_letter_code
_entity_poly.pdbx_strand_id
1 'polypeptide(L)'
;MSTGEQGGRDPQPIAPAKFGLKSALVIVAVGLLLAWAWTPSRPEEPVYQGKTLRVWLKAYAESESGSEVQAESEAAIRSIGTNGIPTLLRLIQTPDSTFRTKLQALVEKQPFIKFNFADAERIRVMGVRGFKALGESTKGAVPDLLTLVKGGSGTVGREEAIYCLAHIGPSAQAAIPALLVIASDAKDQNRSDAFMVLGYIHASPESVVPFLTSRLRDPDEVVRLNAIRALYRFGEAAKSAVPSLIALLTDPSEYMRERATNALKLIDREAATKAGIP
;
A
#
# COMPACT_ATOMS: atom_id res chain seq x y z
N MET A 1 -84.77 -37.27 5.18
CA MET A 1 -83.61 -36.44 5.59
C MET A 1 -82.38 -37.30 5.45
N SER A 2 -81.57 -37.02 4.44
CA SER A 2 -80.27 -37.64 4.17
C SER A 2 -79.22 -36.54 4.16
N THR A 3 -77.95 -36.92 4.33
CA THR A 3 -76.70 -36.14 4.32
C THR A 3 -76.32 -35.50 5.66
N GLY A 4 -75.11 -35.63 6.17
CA GLY A 4 -73.92 -36.33 5.69
C GLY A 4 -72.80 -36.19 6.73
N GLU A 5 -72.15 -37.29 7.10
CA GLU A 5 -70.93 -37.27 7.92
C GLU A 5 -69.70 -37.24 7.01
N GLN A 6 -68.85 -36.25 7.27
CA GLN A 6 -67.65 -35.92 6.53
C GLN A 6 -66.55 -36.97 6.76
N GLY A 7 -66.03 -37.52 5.66
CA GLY A 7 -64.80 -38.32 5.68
C GLY A 7 -63.56 -37.44 5.85
N GLY A 8 -63.02 -37.41 7.07
CA GLY A 8 -61.65 -36.96 7.32
C GLY A 8 -60.66 -38.08 7.01
N ARG A 9 -59.83 -37.92 5.97
CA ARG A 9 -58.65 -38.77 5.78
C ARG A 9 -57.52 -38.22 6.65
N ASP A 10 -57.07 -39.01 7.61
CA ASP A 10 -55.82 -38.74 8.32
C ASP A 10 -54.63 -38.78 7.34
N PRO A 11 -53.68 -37.83 7.41
CA PRO A 11 -52.49 -37.83 6.57
C PRO A 11 -51.53 -38.95 6.98
N GLN A 12 -51.16 -39.80 6.02
CA GLN A 12 -50.13 -40.83 6.20
C GLN A 12 -48.77 -40.20 6.51
N PRO A 13 -48.00 -40.71 7.50
CA PRO A 13 -46.69 -40.18 7.85
C PRO A 13 -45.68 -40.48 6.73
N ILE A 14 -45.03 -39.42 6.22
CA ILE A 14 -43.95 -39.53 5.24
C ILE A 14 -42.72 -40.11 5.96
N ALA A 15 -42.28 -41.30 5.55
CA ALA A 15 -41.11 -41.94 6.15
C ALA A 15 -39.83 -41.09 5.94
N PRO A 16 -38.96 -40.94 6.96
CA PRO A 16 -37.71 -40.19 6.79
C PRO A 16 -36.78 -40.92 5.82
N ALA A 17 -36.27 -40.17 4.83
CA ALA A 17 -35.31 -40.68 3.86
C ALA A 17 -34.06 -41.21 4.59
N LYS A 18 -33.78 -42.51 4.49
CA LYS A 18 -32.59 -43.14 5.05
C LYS A 18 -31.38 -42.79 4.18
N PHE A 19 -30.75 -41.65 4.45
CA PHE A 19 -29.44 -41.33 3.87
C PHE A 19 -28.38 -42.25 4.48
N GLY A 20 -28.03 -43.32 3.75
CA GLY A 20 -26.96 -44.23 4.14
C GLY A 20 -25.60 -43.55 4.12
N LEU A 21 -24.66 -44.02 4.96
CA LEU A 21 -23.28 -43.51 5.04
C LEU A 21 -22.59 -43.43 3.67
N LYS A 22 -22.91 -44.34 2.74
CA LYS A 22 -22.40 -44.35 1.36
C LYS A 22 -22.86 -43.15 0.54
N SER A 23 -24.12 -42.73 0.66
CA SER A 23 -24.66 -41.53 0.00
C SER A 23 -24.06 -40.24 0.58
N ALA A 24 -23.77 -40.20 1.89
CA ALA A 24 -23.06 -39.08 2.50
C ALA A 24 -21.61 -38.96 1.99
N LEU A 25 -20.90 -40.09 1.85
CA LEU A 25 -19.54 -40.12 1.30
C LEU A 25 -19.46 -39.66 -0.16
N VAL A 26 -20.45 -40.02 -0.99
CA VAL A 26 -20.53 -39.55 -2.38
C VAL A 26 -20.78 -38.04 -2.44
N ILE A 27 -21.65 -37.49 -1.59
CA ILE A 27 -21.90 -36.03 -1.54
C ILE A 27 -20.64 -35.28 -1.10
N VAL A 28 -19.89 -35.80 -0.12
CA VAL A 28 -18.61 -35.21 0.29
C VAL A 28 -17.58 -35.29 -0.83
N ALA A 29 -17.45 -36.44 -1.51
CA ALA A 29 -16.52 -36.61 -2.62
C ALA A 29 -16.86 -35.69 -3.81
N VAL A 30 -18.14 -35.57 -4.16
CA VAL A 30 -18.63 -34.65 -5.19
C VAL A 30 -18.44 -33.20 -4.76
N GLY A 31 -18.69 -32.87 -3.49
CA GLY A 31 -18.43 -31.54 -2.94
C GLY A 31 -16.95 -31.17 -2.96
N LEU A 32 -16.05 -32.12 -2.70
CA LEU A 32 -14.59 -31.94 -2.79
C LEU A 32 -14.12 -31.85 -4.25
N LEU A 33 -14.69 -32.63 -5.16
CA LEU A 33 -14.40 -32.57 -6.59
C LEU A 33 -14.91 -31.28 -7.23
N LEU A 34 -16.10 -30.82 -6.83
CA LEU A 34 -16.64 -29.53 -7.22
C LEU A 34 -15.81 -28.42 -6.60
N ALA A 35 -15.43 -28.49 -5.32
CA ALA A 35 -14.53 -27.52 -4.69
C ALA A 35 -13.15 -27.48 -5.37
N TRP A 36 -12.63 -28.63 -5.81
CA TRP A 36 -11.39 -28.73 -6.59
C TRP A 36 -11.55 -28.15 -8.00
N ALA A 37 -12.63 -28.51 -8.71
CA ALA A 37 -12.93 -28.01 -10.05
C ALA A 37 -13.32 -26.51 -10.08
N TRP A 38 -13.85 -25.99 -8.96
CA TRP A 38 -14.14 -24.57 -8.74
C TRP A 38 -13.05 -23.85 -7.95
N THR A 39 -11.92 -24.48 -7.64
CA THR A 39 -10.78 -23.69 -7.17
C THR A 39 -10.38 -22.81 -8.33
N PRO A 40 -10.57 -21.48 -8.26
CA PRO A 40 -10.06 -20.60 -9.30
C PRO A 40 -8.57 -20.88 -9.34
N SER A 41 -8.04 -21.24 -10.52
CA SER A 41 -6.62 -21.45 -10.71
C SER A 41 -5.91 -20.24 -10.13
N ARG A 42 -5.35 -20.38 -8.92
CA ARG A 42 -4.67 -19.28 -8.24
C ARG A 42 -3.57 -18.89 -9.22
N PRO A 43 -3.49 -17.62 -9.66
CA PRO A 43 -2.45 -17.22 -10.60
C PRO A 43 -1.12 -17.69 -10.02
N GLU A 44 -0.46 -18.60 -10.74
CA GLU A 44 0.77 -19.21 -10.27
C GLU A 44 1.72 -18.08 -9.91
N GLU A 45 2.21 -18.12 -8.67
CA GLU A 45 3.12 -17.10 -8.21
C GLU A 45 4.39 -17.17 -9.07
N PRO A 46 4.90 -16.04 -9.59
CA PRO A 46 6.10 -16.07 -10.41
C PRO A 46 7.27 -16.71 -9.65
N VAL A 47 8.02 -17.55 -10.36
CA VAL A 47 9.14 -18.31 -9.79
C VAL A 47 10.43 -17.90 -10.48
N TYR A 48 11.49 -17.76 -9.70
CA TYR A 48 12.85 -17.57 -10.19
C TYR A 48 13.80 -18.51 -9.44
N GLN A 49 14.61 -19.27 -10.18
CA GLN A 49 15.52 -20.30 -9.63
C GLN A 49 14.82 -21.27 -8.65
N GLY A 50 13.59 -21.69 -8.98
CA GLY A 50 12.82 -22.64 -8.17
C GLY A 50 12.21 -22.06 -6.88
N LYS A 51 12.42 -20.78 -6.56
CA LYS A 51 11.81 -20.09 -5.42
C LYS A 51 10.75 -19.10 -5.89
N THR A 52 9.63 -19.00 -5.16
CA THR A 52 8.54 -18.07 -5.51
C THR A 52 8.90 -16.62 -5.18
N LEU A 53 8.20 -15.67 -5.81
CA LEU A 53 8.35 -14.25 -5.53
C LEU A 53 8.27 -13.91 -4.03
N ARG A 54 7.30 -14.46 -3.29
CA ARG A 54 7.19 -14.27 -1.83
C ARG A 54 8.44 -14.70 -1.07
N VAL A 55 9.10 -15.78 -1.48
CA VAL A 55 10.33 -16.25 -0.82
C VAL A 55 11.44 -15.21 -1.02
N TRP A 56 11.61 -14.71 -2.24
CA TRP A 56 12.57 -13.65 -2.54
C TRP A 56 12.23 -12.33 -1.85
N LEU A 57 10.96 -11.93 -1.84
CA LEU A 57 10.51 -10.73 -1.14
C LEU A 57 10.74 -10.82 0.37
N LYS A 58 10.56 -12.00 0.96
CA LYS A 58 10.80 -12.21 2.38
C LYS A 58 12.30 -12.10 2.68
N ALA A 59 13.15 -12.76 1.89
CA ALA A 59 14.59 -12.65 2.02
C ALA A 59 15.08 -11.19 1.87
N TYR A 60 14.56 -10.47 0.87
CA TYR A 60 14.82 -9.03 0.68
C TYR A 60 14.27 -8.15 1.81
N ALA A 61 13.17 -8.55 2.45
CA ALA A 61 12.58 -7.82 3.58
C ALA A 61 13.40 -7.98 4.87
N GLU A 62 14.01 -9.16 5.05
CA GLU A 62 14.73 -9.53 6.26
C GLU A 62 16.25 -9.31 6.15
N SER A 63 16.78 -9.09 4.94
CA SER A 63 18.21 -8.88 4.70
C SER A 63 18.74 -7.56 5.26
N GLU A 64 19.98 -7.59 5.77
CA GLU A 64 20.73 -6.39 6.13
C GLU A 64 21.11 -5.57 4.89
N SER A 65 21.15 -4.25 5.05
CA SER A 65 21.50 -3.32 3.97
C SER A 65 22.93 -3.56 3.49
N GLY A 66 23.11 -3.81 2.19
CA GLY A 66 24.40 -4.11 1.56
C GLY A 66 24.82 -5.58 1.63
N SER A 67 23.98 -6.47 2.17
CA SER A 67 24.29 -7.91 2.22
C SER A 67 24.14 -8.59 0.85
N GLU A 68 24.85 -9.71 0.67
CA GLU A 68 24.75 -10.55 -0.53
C GLU A 68 23.31 -11.06 -0.74
N VAL A 69 22.64 -11.45 0.35
CA VAL A 69 21.24 -11.91 0.34
C VAL A 69 20.32 -10.82 -0.20
N GLN A 70 20.55 -9.56 0.16
CA GLN A 70 19.77 -8.44 -0.36
C GLN A 70 19.94 -8.32 -1.87
N ALA A 71 21.19 -8.32 -2.34
CA ALA A 71 21.52 -8.17 -3.76
C ALA A 71 20.96 -9.34 -4.61
N GLU A 72 21.09 -10.58 -4.14
CA GLU A 72 20.55 -11.77 -4.79
C GLU A 72 19.01 -11.69 -4.87
N SER A 73 18.36 -11.35 -3.75
CA SER A 73 16.90 -11.26 -3.69
C SER A 73 16.36 -10.14 -4.58
N GLU A 74 17.04 -8.98 -4.62
CA GLU A 74 16.69 -7.88 -5.51
C GLU A 74 16.85 -8.26 -6.98
N ALA A 75 17.95 -8.95 -7.34
CA ALA A 75 18.18 -9.45 -8.68
C ALA A 75 17.10 -10.46 -9.10
N ALA A 76 16.68 -11.35 -8.20
CA ALA A 76 15.59 -12.29 -8.43
C ALA A 76 14.25 -11.57 -8.65
N ILE A 77 13.91 -10.59 -7.80
CA ILE A 77 12.68 -9.79 -7.94
C ILE A 77 12.69 -9.05 -9.29
N ARG A 78 13.82 -8.44 -9.67
CA ARG A 78 13.97 -7.75 -10.97
C ARG A 78 13.87 -8.71 -12.15
N SER A 79 14.39 -9.92 -12.03
CA SER A 79 14.31 -10.95 -13.07
C SER A 79 12.88 -11.46 -13.27
N ILE A 80 12.07 -11.52 -12.21
CA ILE A 80 10.63 -11.77 -12.29
C ILE A 80 9.92 -10.62 -13.02
N GLY A 81 10.33 -9.38 -12.74
CA GLY A 81 9.86 -8.19 -13.43
C GLY A 81 8.36 -7.92 -13.21
N THR A 82 7.71 -7.38 -14.24
CA THR A 82 6.30 -6.95 -14.18
C THR A 82 5.30 -8.08 -13.95
N ASN A 83 5.71 -9.34 -14.18
CA ASN A 83 4.89 -10.52 -13.84
C ASN A 83 4.62 -10.61 -12.33
N GLY A 84 5.45 -9.95 -11.50
CA GLY A 84 5.24 -9.85 -10.06
C GLY A 84 4.13 -8.90 -9.63
N ILE A 85 3.69 -7.96 -10.48
CA ILE A 85 2.75 -6.89 -10.10
C ILE A 85 1.46 -7.42 -9.45
N PRO A 86 0.75 -8.44 -10.00
CA PRO A 86 -0.47 -8.95 -9.37
C PRO A 86 -0.23 -9.51 -7.96
N THR A 87 0.94 -10.10 -7.71
CA THR A 87 1.31 -10.58 -6.38
C THR A 87 1.63 -9.43 -5.44
N LEU A 88 2.37 -8.41 -5.90
CA LEU A 88 2.66 -7.22 -5.11
C LEU A 88 1.40 -6.45 -4.71
N LEU A 89 0.46 -6.27 -5.65
CA LEU A 89 -0.84 -5.65 -5.37
C LEU A 89 -1.64 -6.42 -4.33
N ARG A 90 -1.60 -7.76 -4.36
CA ARG A 90 -2.24 -8.60 -3.32
C ARG A 90 -1.55 -8.48 -1.97
N LEU A 91 -0.23 -8.33 -1.94
CA LEU A 91 0.53 -8.19 -0.70
C LEU A 91 0.18 -6.89 0.02
N ILE A 92 0.17 -5.75 -0.68
CA ILE A 92 -0.13 -4.45 -0.09
C ILE A 92 -1.59 -4.35 0.40
N GLN A 93 -2.51 -5.15 -0.15
CA GLN A 93 -3.92 -5.20 0.27
C GLN A 93 -4.19 -6.25 1.36
N THR A 94 -3.16 -6.77 2.04
CA THR A 94 -3.36 -7.79 3.08
C THR A 94 -4.08 -7.18 4.29
N PRO A 95 -5.30 -7.63 4.65
CA PRO A 95 -6.05 -7.07 5.77
C PRO A 95 -5.47 -7.50 7.12
N ASP A 96 -5.59 -6.63 8.12
CA ASP A 96 -5.28 -6.98 9.51
C ASP A 96 -6.31 -8.00 10.01
N SER A 97 -5.89 -9.26 10.14
CA SER A 97 -6.79 -10.31 10.61
C SER A 97 -6.88 -10.26 12.13
N THR A 98 -7.85 -9.50 12.64
CA THR A 98 -8.18 -9.45 14.08
C THR A 98 -8.48 -10.84 14.66
N PHE A 99 -9.02 -11.76 13.84
CA PHE A 99 -9.20 -13.17 14.19
C PHE A 99 -7.86 -13.89 14.37
N ARG A 100 -6.87 -13.70 13.48
CA ARG A 100 -5.52 -14.26 13.68
C ARG A 100 -4.86 -13.71 14.93
N THR A 101 -5.01 -12.43 15.25
CA THR A 101 -4.47 -11.86 16.49
C THR A 101 -5.09 -12.50 17.72
N LYS A 102 -6.42 -12.69 17.73
CA LYS A 102 -7.13 -13.39 18.82
C LYS A 102 -6.76 -14.88 18.90
N LEU A 103 -6.62 -15.54 17.75
CA LEU A 103 -6.21 -16.94 17.66
C LEU A 103 -4.75 -17.12 18.10
N GLN A 104 -3.86 -16.20 17.74
CA GLN A 104 -2.47 -16.17 18.20
C GLN A 104 -2.41 -15.98 19.72
N ALA A 105 -3.18 -15.04 20.28
CA ALA A 105 -3.29 -14.88 21.73
C ALA A 105 -3.84 -16.13 22.45
N LEU A 106 -4.63 -16.96 21.76
CA LEU A 106 -5.12 -18.24 22.29
C LEU A 106 -4.06 -19.35 22.18
N VAL A 107 -3.28 -19.36 21.10
CA VAL A 107 -2.21 -20.34 20.82
C VAL A 107 -0.97 -20.08 21.67
N GLU A 108 -0.61 -18.81 21.92
CA GLU A 108 0.48 -18.42 22.83
C GLU A 108 0.24 -18.87 24.28
N LYS A 109 -1.02 -19.12 24.67
CA LYS A 109 -1.38 -19.73 25.96
C LYS A 109 -1.09 -21.25 26.01
N GLN A 110 -0.75 -21.87 24.88
CA GLN A 110 -0.41 -23.29 24.80
C GLN A 110 1.12 -23.44 24.71
N PRO A 111 1.80 -23.93 25.77
CA PRO A 111 3.26 -23.90 25.87
C PRO A 111 4.00 -24.81 24.86
N PHE A 112 3.27 -25.61 24.07
CA PHE A 112 3.82 -26.60 23.14
C PHE A 112 3.59 -26.25 21.66
N ILE A 113 2.86 -25.17 21.33
CA ILE A 113 2.60 -24.78 19.94
C ILE A 113 3.13 -23.37 19.68
N LYS A 114 4.30 -23.26 19.01
CA LYS A 114 4.83 -21.98 18.54
C LYS A 114 4.41 -21.75 17.08
N PHE A 115 3.34 -20.98 16.86
CA PHE A 115 3.00 -20.46 15.54
C PHE A 115 3.48 -19.01 15.42
N ASN A 116 4.33 -18.73 14.44
CA ASN A 116 4.78 -17.37 14.13
C ASN A 116 3.94 -16.85 12.95
N PHE A 117 2.88 -16.09 13.23
CA PHE A 117 2.08 -15.47 12.18
C PHE A 117 2.88 -14.29 11.60
N ALA A 118 3.05 -14.28 10.28
CA ALA A 118 3.50 -13.07 9.61
C ALA A 118 2.43 -11.99 9.80
N ASP A 119 2.81 -10.91 10.49
CA ASP A 119 1.98 -9.74 10.71
C ASP A 119 1.51 -9.19 9.36
N ALA A 120 0.24 -8.80 9.25
CA ALA A 120 -0.32 -8.26 8.00
C ALA A 120 0.51 -7.05 7.53
N GLU A 121 1.01 -6.27 8.49
CA GLU A 121 1.96 -5.19 8.26
C GLU A 121 3.25 -5.68 7.56
N ARG A 122 3.88 -6.74 8.05
CA ARG A 122 5.09 -7.30 7.42
C ARG A 122 4.81 -7.76 5.99
N ILE A 123 3.65 -8.34 5.73
CA ILE A 123 3.24 -8.80 4.40
C ILE A 123 3.04 -7.59 3.46
N ARG A 124 2.41 -6.52 3.94
CA ARG A 124 2.23 -5.27 3.20
C ARG A 124 3.57 -4.62 2.88
N VAL A 125 4.48 -4.55 3.86
CA VAL A 125 5.86 -4.05 3.69
C VAL A 125 6.63 -4.87 2.64
N MET A 126 6.48 -6.19 2.59
CA MET A 126 7.06 -7.02 1.51
C MET A 126 6.57 -6.57 0.13
N GLY A 127 5.27 -6.29 0.00
CA GLY A 127 4.68 -5.75 -1.22
C GLY A 127 5.32 -4.43 -1.63
N VAL A 128 5.39 -3.47 -0.72
CA VAL A 128 6.03 -2.15 -0.94
C VAL A 128 7.50 -2.30 -1.33
N ARG A 129 8.26 -3.17 -0.65
CA ARG A 129 9.66 -3.45 -1.00
C ARG A 129 9.82 -4.06 -2.39
N GLY A 130 8.87 -4.88 -2.82
CA GLY A 130 8.83 -5.38 -4.20
C GLY A 130 8.63 -4.26 -5.22
N PHE A 131 7.71 -3.33 -4.95
CA PHE A 131 7.55 -2.12 -5.76
C PHE A 131 8.82 -1.27 -5.78
N LYS A 132 9.52 -1.12 -4.65
CA LYS A 132 10.82 -0.44 -4.56
C LYS A 132 11.89 -1.11 -5.43
N ALA A 133 12.00 -2.44 -5.38
CA ALA A 133 13.00 -3.19 -6.14
C ALA A 133 12.79 -3.10 -7.66
N LEU A 134 11.52 -3.07 -8.09
CA LEU A 134 11.13 -2.98 -9.49
C LEU A 134 11.07 -1.52 -10.02
N GLY A 135 10.80 -0.56 -9.15
CA GLY A 135 10.75 0.87 -9.47
C GLY A 135 9.76 1.21 -10.59
N GLU A 136 10.18 2.08 -11.50
CA GLU A 136 9.37 2.59 -12.62
C GLU A 136 8.80 1.50 -13.54
N SER A 137 9.42 0.31 -13.59
CA SER A 137 8.87 -0.82 -14.36
C SER A 137 7.46 -1.22 -13.92
N THR A 138 7.06 -0.87 -12.69
CA THR A 138 5.70 -1.11 -12.15
C THR A 138 4.66 -0.06 -12.55
N LYS A 139 4.94 0.84 -13.50
CA LYS A 139 3.98 1.85 -13.99
C LYS A 139 2.63 1.27 -14.44
N GLY A 140 2.58 0.01 -14.88
CA GLY A 140 1.34 -0.69 -15.22
C GLY A 140 0.37 -0.85 -14.03
N ALA A 141 0.85 -0.75 -12.79
CA ALA A 141 0.06 -0.83 -11.56
C ALA A 141 -0.59 0.52 -11.17
N VAL A 142 -0.23 1.64 -11.81
CA VAL A 142 -0.73 2.98 -11.42
C VAL A 142 -2.28 3.05 -11.35
N PRO A 143 -3.06 2.47 -12.28
CA PRO A 143 -4.52 2.46 -12.18
C PRO A 143 -5.06 1.74 -10.93
N ASP A 144 -4.48 0.59 -10.58
CA ASP A 144 -4.88 -0.19 -9.42
C ASP A 144 -4.50 0.53 -8.11
N LEU A 145 -3.29 1.08 -8.04
CA LEU A 145 -2.85 1.89 -6.91
C LEU A 145 -3.74 3.12 -6.73
N LEU A 146 -4.12 3.79 -7.82
CA LEU A 146 -5.05 4.93 -7.77
C LEU A 146 -6.42 4.57 -7.22
N THR A 147 -6.91 3.36 -7.51
CA THR A 147 -8.17 2.87 -6.96
C THR A 147 -8.09 2.76 -5.43
N LEU A 148 -6.98 2.23 -4.91
CA LEU A 148 -6.73 2.14 -3.47
C LEU A 148 -6.61 3.54 -2.82
N VAL A 149 -5.87 4.45 -3.45
CA VAL A 149 -5.67 5.83 -2.96
C VAL A 149 -7.01 6.58 -2.85
N LYS A 150 -7.91 6.39 -3.82
CA LYS A 150 -9.22 7.05 -3.88
C LYS A 150 -10.27 6.42 -2.95
N GLY A 151 -10.04 5.21 -2.44
CA GLY A 151 -10.99 4.51 -1.57
C GLY A 151 -11.17 5.13 -0.16
N GLY A 152 -10.42 6.17 0.18
CA GLY A 152 -10.49 6.85 1.49
C GLY A 152 -9.75 6.10 2.61
N SER A 153 -9.68 6.70 3.80
CA SER A 153 -8.81 6.28 4.91
C SER A 153 -9.01 4.84 5.42
N GLY A 154 -10.22 4.28 5.27
CA GLY A 154 -10.51 2.89 5.67
C GLY A 154 -10.10 1.82 4.65
N THR A 155 -9.56 2.21 3.50
CA THR A 155 -9.17 1.27 2.46
C THR A 155 -7.88 0.55 2.83
N VAL A 156 -7.94 -0.77 2.94
CA VAL A 156 -6.78 -1.63 3.20
C VAL A 156 -5.76 -1.47 2.08
N GLY A 157 -4.50 -1.22 2.44
CA GLY A 157 -3.44 -1.03 1.45
C GLY A 157 -3.35 0.37 0.87
N ARG A 158 -4.15 1.34 1.35
CA ARG A 158 -4.12 2.72 0.85
C ARG A 158 -2.79 3.41 1.10
N GLU A 159 -2.30 3.33 2.33
CA GLU A 159 -1.01 3.93 2.71
C GLU A 159 0.12 3.33 1.87
N GLU A 160 0.16 2.00 1.78
CA GLU A 160 1.12 1.29 0.95
C GLU A 160 1.02 1.67 -0.51
N ALA A 161 -0.19 1.87 -1.04
CA ALA A 161 -0.38 2.31 -2.41
C ALA A 161 0.21 3.71 -2.64
N ILE A 162 0.05 4.63 -1.68
CA ILE A 162 0.69 5.95 -1.72
C ILE A 162 2.21 5.79 -1.80
N TYR A 163 2.82 4.96 -0.93
CA TYR A 163 4.26 4.70 -0.97
C TYR A 163 4.73 4.03 -2.28
N CYS A 164 3.95 3.10 -2.82
CA CYS A 164 4.28 2.44 -4.09
C CYS A 164 4.35 3.44 -5.25
N LEU A 165 3.49 4.46 -5.27
CA LEU A 165 3.53 5.53 -6.28
C LEU A 165 4.86 6.31 -6.23
N ALA A 166 5.44 6.52 -5.04
CA ALA A 166 6.76 7.15 -4.92
C ALA A 166 7.88 6.31 -5.55
N HIS A 167 7.79 4.97 -5.46
CA HIS A 167 8.75 4.07 -6.09
C HIS A 167 8.62 3.99 -7.61
N ILE A 168 7.43 4.25 -8.15
CA ILE A 168 7.21 4.35 -9.60
C ILE A 168 7.82 5.64 -10.17
N GLY A 169 7.82 6.73 -9.40
CA GLY A 169 8.41 8.01 -9.81
C GLY A 169 7.55 8.77 -10.84
N PRO A 170 8.15 9.47 -11.82
CA PRO A 170 7.42 10.35 -12.75
C PRO A 170 6.31 9.66 -13.54
N SER A 171 6.47 8.36 -13.86
CA SER A 171 5.43 7.55 -14.51
C SER A 171 4.12 7.47 -13.71
N ALA A 172 4.12 7.81 -12.41
CA ALA A 172 2.93 7.89 -11.57
C ALA A 172 2.24 9.27 -11.56
N GLN A 173 2.57 10.19 -12.50
CA GLN A 173 1.98 11.54 -12.56
C GLN A 173 0.44 11.58 -12.53
N ALA A 174 -0.24 10.54 -13.03
CA ALA A 174 -1.71 10.43 -12.98
C ALA A 174 -2.27 10.42 -11.55
N ALA A 175 -1.44 10.12 -10.54
CA ALA A 175 -1.81 10.16 -9.13
C ALA A 175 -1.74 11.55 -8.49
N ILE A 176 -1.10 12.53 -9.14
CA ILE A 176 -0.89 13.87 -8.57
C ILE A 176 -2.21 14.53 -8.12
N PRO A 177 -3.30 14.54 -8.91
CA PRO A 177 -4.55 15.16 -8.46
C PRO A 177 -5.11 14.52 -7.18
N ALA A 178 -5.04 13.19 -7.06
CA ALA A 178 -5.50 12.48 -5.86
C ALA A 178 -4.60 12.81 -4.64
N LEU A 179 -3.28 12.85 -4.83
CA LEU A 179 -2.34 13.20 -3.76
C LEU A 179 -2.48 14.65 -3.31
N LEU A 180 -2.79 15.59 -4.20
CA LEU A 180 -3.06 16.98 -3.84
C LEU A 180 -4.31 17.11 -2.96
N VAL A 181 -5.37 16.32 -3.24
CA VAL A 181 -6.56 16.26 -2.39
C VAL A 181 -6.20 15.75 -0.99
N ILE A 182 -5.42 14.65 -0.91
CA ILE A 182 -4.97 14.06 0.35
C ILE A 182 -4.10 15.04 1.15
N ALA A 183 -3.15 15.72 0.49
CA ALA A 183 -2.28 16.69 1.13
C ALA A 183 -3.03 17.95 1.64
N SER A 184 -4.19 18.25 1.05
CA SER A 184 -5.03 19.38 1.43
C SER A 184 -5.99 19.07 2.58
N ASP A 185 -6.32 17.79 2.79
CA ASP A 185 -7.22 17.39 3.87
C ASP A 185 -6.47 17.27 5.19
N ALA A 186 -6.71 18.23 6.10
CA ALA A 186 -6.11 18.27 7.42
C ALA A 186 -6.48 17.06 8.31
N LYS A 187 -7.54 16.32 7.96
CA LYS A 187 -7.99 15.12 8.70
C LYS A 187 -7.50 13.82 8.08
N ASP A 188 -6.89 13.86 6.90
CA ASP A 188 -6.39 12.65 6.25
C ASP A 188 -5.10 12.19 6.93
N GLN A 189 -5.10 10.96 7.42
CA GLN A 189 -3.94 10.36 8.09
C GLN A 189 -2.71 10.27 7.17
N ASN A 190 -2.91 10.18 5.85
CA ASN A 190 -1.83 10.10 4.86
C ASN A 190 -1.47 11.46 4.26
N ARG A 191 -1.90 12.57 4.89
CA ARG A 191 -1.56 13.93 4.45
C ARG A 191 -0.06 14.15 4.34
N SER A 192 0.71 13.77 5.37
CA SER A 192 2.18 13.88 5.38
C SER A 192 2.82 13.02 4.29
N ASP A 193 2.31 11.80 4.08
CA ASP A 193 2.79 10.90 3.04
C ASP A 193 2.57 11.51 1.67
N ALA A 194 1.42 12.14 1.42
CA ALA A 194 1.11 12.77 0.16
C ALA A 194 2.11 13.88 -0.22
N PHE A 195 2.53 14.74 0.72
CA PHE A 195 3.59 15.72 0.46
C PHE A 195 4.90 15.06 0.03
N MET A 196 5.32 14.05 0.79
CA MET A 196 6.54 13.30 0.51
C MET A 196 6.47 12.63 -0.87
N VAL A 197 5.37 11.94 -1.18
CA VAL A 197 5.17 11.21 -2.43
C VAL A 197 5.07 12.16 -3.62
N LEU A 198 4.44 13.33 -3.49
CA LEU A 198 4.45 14.36 -4.53
C LEU A 198 5.89 14.75 -4.92
N GLY A 199 6.77 14.90 -3.92
CA GLY A 199 8.18 15.20 -4.17
C GLY A 199 8.98 14.03 -4.77
N TYR A 200 8.62 12.77 -4.50
CA TYR A 200 9.26 11.59 -5.08
C TYR A 200 8.77 11.26 -6.50
N ILE A 201 7.47 11.48 -6.78
CA ILE A 201 6.93 11.39 -8.13
C ILE A 201 7.65 12.39 -9.03
N HIS A 202 7.95 13.60 -8.52
CA HIS A 202 8.76 14.60 -9.23
C HIS A 202 8.24 14.85 -10.67
N ALA A 203 6.92 15.05 -10.79
CA ALA A 203 6.25 15.36 -12.05
C ALA A 203 5.24 16.50 -11.85
N SER A 204 4.81 17.08 -12.96
CA SER A 204 3.89 18.23 -13.01
C SER A 204 4.27 19.40 -12.08
N PRO A 205 5.51 19.93 -12.15
CA PRO A 205 5.94 21.04 -11.31
C PRO A 205 5.00 22.26 -11.41
N GLU A 206 4.38 22.49 -12.57
CA GLU A 206 3.40 23.55 -12.81
C GLU A 206 2.16 23.48 -11.92
N SER A 207 1.81 22.29 -11.41
CA SER A 207 0.70 22.09 -10.48
C SER A 207 1.19 21.89 -9.04
N VAL A 208 2.28 21.12 -8.87
CA VAL A 208 2.75 20.72 -7.54
C VAL A 208 3.50 21.86 -6.84
N VAL A 209 4.39 22.59 -7.53
CA VAL A 209 5.19 23.65 -6.91
C VAL A 209 4.31 24.80 -6.38
N PRO A 210 3.30 25.32 -7.11
CA PRO A 210 2.41 26.34 -6.56
C PRO A 210 1.64 25.87 -5.31
N PHE A 211 1.15 24.62 -5.33
CA PHE A 211 0.50 24.03 -4.17
C PHE A 211 1.45 24.00 -2.96
N LEU A 212 2.64 23.41 -3.10
CA LEU A 212 3.63 23.32 -2.03
C LEU A 212 4.06 24.70 -1.52
N THR A 213 4.24 25.67 -2.43
CA THR A 213 4.59 27.05 -2.08
C THR A 213 3.52 27.69 -1.20
N SER A 214 2.23 27.43 -1.48
CA SER A 214 1.13 27.92 -0.63
C SER A 214 1.17 27.34 0.79
N ARG A 215 1.71 26.12 0.94
CA ARG A 215 1.79 25.40 2.21
C ARG A 215 2.97 25.83 3.09
N LEU A 216 3.89 26.64 2.57
CA LEU A 216 4.98 27.24 3.36
C LEU A 216 4.49 28.24 4.42
N ARG A 217 3.23 28.68 4.35
CA ARG A 217 2.61 29.59 5.34
C ARG A 217 1.56 28.89 6.21
N ASP A 218 1.51 27.56 6.17
CA ASP A 218 0.56 26.79 6.96
C ASP A 218 0.86 26.96 8.46
N PRO A 219 -0.16 27.11 9.33
CA PRO A 219 0.06 27.24 10.78
C PRO A 219 0.75 26.01 11.38
N ASP A 220 0.53 24.83 10.80
CA ASP A 220 1.15 23.59 11.24
C ASP A 220 2.60 23.49 10.73
N GLU A 221 3.55 23.42 11.66
CA GLU A 221 4.99 23.30 11.36
C GLU A 221 5.31 22.02 10.57
N VAL A 222 4.61 20.91 10.84
CA VAL A 222 4.81 19.64 10.11
C VAL A 222 4.47 19.82 8.64
N VAL A 223 3.44 20.61 8.33
CA VAL A 223 3.02 20.90 6.97
C VAL A 223 4.01 21.80 6.25
N ARG A 224 4.47 22.87 6.91
CA ARG A 224 5.51 23.73 6.35
C ARG A 224 6.78 22.91 6.06
N LEU A 225 7.20 22.06 6.99
CA LEU A 225 8.36 21.18 6.83
C LEU A 225 8.20 20.23 5.64
N ASN A 226 7.05 19.57 5.53
CA ASN A 226 6.78 18.63 4.44
C ASN A 226 6.73 19.35 3.08
N ALA A 227 6.20 20.57 3.03
CA ALA A 227 6.23 21.42 1.85
C ALA A 227 7.67 21.80 1.45
N ILE A 228 8.52 22.22 2.39
CA ILE A 228 9.94 22.50 2.12
C ILE A 228 10.64 21.25 1.57
N ARG A 229 10.45 20.10 2.22
CA ARG A 229 11.08 18.83 1.80
C ARG A 229 10.67 18.41 0.39
N ALA A 230 9.40 18.61 0.04
CA ALA A 230 8.92 18.33 -1.30
C ALA A 230 9.49 19.33 -2.33
N LEU A 231 9.48 20.63 -2.03
CA LEU A 231 10.09 21.67 -2.89
C LEU A 231 11.59 21.44 -3.11
N TYR A 232 12.32 21.03 -2.07
CA TYR A 232 13.72 20.64 -2.15
C TYR A 232 13.94 19.57 -3.23
N ARG A 233 13.07 18.56 -3.30
CA ARG A 233 13.16 17.50 -4.32
C ARG A 233 12.89 18.01 -5.73
N PHE A 234 12.12 19.08 -5.90
CA PHE A 234 11.89 19.71 -7.20
C PHE A 234 13.09 20.53 -7.69
N GLY A 235 14.05 20.86 -6.82
CA GLY A 235 15.28 21.57 -7.20
C GLY A 235 14.96 22.85 -7.97
N GLU A 236 15.65 23.09 -9.09
CA GLU A 236 15.44 24.30 -9.90
C GLU A 236 14.00 24.48 -10.41
N ALA A 237 13.22 23.40 -10.58
CA ALA A 237 11.82 23.51 -10.97
C ALA A 237 10.97 24.23 -9.89
N ALA A 238 11.46 24.31 -8.65
CA ALA A 238 10.86 25.04 -7.54
C ALA A 238 11.34 26.50 -7.40
N LYS A 239 12.07 27.07 -8.39
CA LYS A 239 12.56 28.46 -8.33
C LYS A 239 11.46 29.49 -8.03
N SER A 240 10.22 29.26 -8.48
CA SER A 240 9.08 30.14 -8.16
C SER A 240 8.74 30.20 -6.67
N ALA A 241 9.18 29.22 -5.87
CA ALA A 241 8.99 29.18 -4.42
C ALA A 241 10.04 29.98 -3.64
N VAL A 242 11.13 30.43 -4.28
CA VAL A 242 12.28 31.11 -3.63
C VAL A 242 11.85 32.28 -2.74
N PRO A 243 10.96 33.21 -3.17
CA PRO A 243 10.55 34.32 -2.30
C PRO A 243 9.87 33.85 -1.00
N SER A 244 9.06 32.79 -1.09
CA SER A 244 8.39 32.20 0.08
C SER A 244 9.36 31.44 0.99
N LEU A 245 10.40 30.81 0.42
CA LEU A 245 11.45 30.15 1.19
C LEU A 245 12.36 31.17 1.91
N ILE A 246 12.67 32.31 1.28
CA ILE A 246 13.40 33.42 1.92
C ILE A 246 12.62 33.95 3.14
N ALA A 247 11.30 34.06 3.04
CA ALA A 247 10.47 34.50 4.17
C ALA A 247 10.55 33.54 5.37
N LEU A 248 10.85 32.25 5.15
CA LEU A 248 11.03 31.27 6.23
C LEU A 248 12.39 31.36 6.92
N LEU A 249 13.33 32.16 6.42
CA LEU A 249 14.59 32.44 7.12
C LEU A 249 14.39 33.25 8.40
N THR A 250 13.19 33.81 8.62
CA THR A 250 12.79 34.48 9.86
C THR A 250 11.72 33.70 10.63
N ASP A 251 11.48 32.43 10.28
CA ASP A 251 10.53 31.58 11.03
C ASP A 251 10.98 31.43 12.50
N PRO A 252 10.06 31.46 13.49
CA PRO A 252 10.41 31.27 14.90
C PRO A 252 11.16 29.96 15.18
N SER A 253 10.83 28.89 14.45
CA SER A 253 11.48 27.59 14.58
C SER A 253 12.85 27.61 13.90
N GLU A 254 13.90 27.36 14.67
CA GLU A 254 15.27 27.23 14.16
C GLU A 254 15.38 26.11 13.13
N TYR A 255 14.70 25.00 13.39
CA TYR A 255 14.64 23.88 12.48
C TYR A 255 14.02 24.27 11.14
N MET A 256 12.97 25.10 11.14
CA MET A 256 12.38 25.62 9.90
C MET A 256 13.33 26.54 9.13
N ARG A 257 14.06 27.43 9.82
CA ARG A 257 15.08 28.29 9.19
C ARG A 257 16.19 27.46 8.54
N GLU A 258 16.67 26.42 9.22
CA GLU A 258 17.69 25.50 8.68
C GLU A 258 17.19 24.77 7.42
N ARG A 259 15.96 24.26 7.46
CA ARG A 259 15.36 23.55 6.31
C ARG A 259 15.13 24.47 5.12
N ALA A 260 14.67 25.70 5.34
CA ALA A 260 14.54 26.71 4.29
C ALA A 260 15.91 27.07 3.68
N THR A 261 16.93 27.23 4.52
CA THR A 261 18.32 27.48 4.09
C THR A 261 18.82 26.37 3.16
N ASN A 262 18.66 25.11 3.57
CA ASN A 262 19.09 23.95 2.77
C ASN A 262 18.32 23.84 1.45
N ALA A 263 17.02 24.16 1.45
CA ALA A 263 16.21 24.20 0.23
C ALA A 263 16.65 25.30 -0.73
N LEU A 264 16.92 26.52 -0.23
CA LEU A 264 17.40 27.62 -1.07
C LEU A 264 18.73 27.28 -1.75
N LYS A 265 19.69 26.69 -1.02
CA LYS A 265 20.98 26.28 -1.59
C LYS A 265 20.85 25.34 -2.79
N LEU A 266 19.87 24.43 -2.75
CA LEU A 266 19.63 23.46 -3.83
C LEU A 266 18.79 24.05 -4.97
N ILE A 267 17.75 24.82 -4.65
CA ILE A 267 16.77 25.33 -5.62
C ILE A 267 17.35 26.50 -6.43
N ASP A 268 18.04 27.42 -5.74
CA ASP A 268 18.62 28.62 -6.33
C ASP A 268 19.79 29.12 -5.48
N ARG A 269 21.00 28.67 -5.85
CA ARG A 269 22.24 29.03 -5.16
C ARG A 269 22.50 30.55 -5.19
N GLU A 270 22.15 31.23 -6.29
CA GLU A 270 22.36 32.67 -6.41
C GLU A 270 21.45 33.44 -5.44
N ALA A 271 20.17 33.06 -5.38
CA ALA A 271 19.24 33.63 -4.42
C ALA A 271 19.65 33.34 -2.97
N ALA A 272 20.17 32.13 -2.69
CA ALA A 272 20.69 31.79 -1.37
C ALA A 272 21.85 32.72 -0.97
N THR A 273 22.84 32.93 -1.85
CA THR A 273 23.97 33.83 -1.58
C THR A 273 23.49 35.28 -1.38
N LYS A 274 22.55 35.77 -2.20
CA LYS A 274 21.96 37.10 -2.02
C LYS A 274 21.21 37.26 -0.69
N ALA A 275 20.64 36.17 -0.17
CA ALA A 275 19.99 36.14 1.14
C ALA A 275 20.97 35.98 2.32
N GLY A 276 22.29 36.01 2.08
CA GLY A 276 23.31 35.89 3.12
C GLY A 276 23.56 34.45 3.59
N ILE A 277 23.12 33.46 2.82
CA ILE A 277 23.37 32.04 3.10
C ILE A 277 24.74 31.64 2.50
N PRO A 278 25.67 31.09 3.30
CA PRO A 278 26.99 30.68 2.83
C PRO A 278 26.95 29.41 1.96
#